data_AF-A0A378YUL2-F1
#
_entry.id   AF-A0A378YUL2-F1
#
_cell.length_a   1.000
_cell.length_b   1.000
_cell.length_c   1.000
_cell.angle_alpha   90.00
_cell.angle_beta   90.00
_cell.angle_gamma   90.00
#
_symmetry.space_group_name_H-M   'P 1'
#
loop_
_entity.id
_entity.type
_entity.pdbx_description
1 polymer ?
#
loop_
_entity_poly.entity_id
_entity_poly.type
_entity_poly.pdbx_seq_one_letter_code
_entity_poly.pdbx_strand_id
1 'polypeptide(L)'
;MWLRCVLPILVTLLAGLYSATPAAADTGREPVLLIHGWRGSVAQFDAMRSALERDGYPVYVVDLPGDENLANARTIAEVAERARRAHGHERVSLVGHSMGGLSARHYLRFLGGTDTTRGYISMGTGQRGYAPACLLAPDQGGQMCPVNPFIIQLNTGDPTPAPVTYTFLNSSRDATRHDVIGENWCRAEIPDVEHADEPGDPKFIAAVRDALVGRCPA
;
A
#
# COMPACT_ATOMS: atom_id res chain seq x y z
N MET A 1 -51.46 54.89 34.62
CA MET A 1 -50.15 54.38 35.02
C MET A 1 -50.04 52.96 34.50
N TRP A 2 -49.13 52.71 33.57
CA TRP A 2 -49.12 51.56 32.65
C TRP A 2 -48.55 50.31 33.32
N LEU A 3 -49.32 49.21 33.37
CA LEU A 3 -48.81 47.89 33.76
C LEU A 3 -48.32 47.18 32.49
N ARG A 4 -46.98 47.07 32.34
CA ARG A 4 -46.36 46.30 31.26
C ARG A 4 -46.33 44.81 31.65
N CYS A 5 -47.12 43.98 30.96
CA CYS A 5 -46.93 42.54 30.96
C CYS A 5 -45.61 42.20 30.28
N VAL A 6 -44.69 41.57 30.99
CA VAL A 6 -43.48 40.97 30.43
C VAL A 6 -43.71 39.47 30.34
N LEU A 7 -43.82 38.94 29.12
CA LEU A 7 -43.92 37.50 28.85
C LEU A 7 -42.50 36.91 28.85
N PRO A 8 -42.20 35.82 29.58
CA PRO A 8 -40.88 35.20 29.52
C PRO A 8 -40.72 34.43 28.20
N ILE A 9 -39.65 34.73 27.47
CA ILE A 9 -39.22 33.98 26.29
C ILE A 9 -38.60 32.67 26.80
N LEU A 10 -39.28 31.54 26.55
CA LEU A 10 -38.69 30.21 26.72
C LEU A 10 -37.64 30.00 25.62
N VAL A 11 -36.37 29.93 26.00
CA VAL A 11 -35.28 29.46 25.13
C VAL A 11 -35.21 27.95 25.27
N THR A 12 -35.75 27.22 24.29
CA THR A 12 -35.57 25.77 24.16
C THR A 12 -34.15 25.48 23.68
N LEU A 13 -33.31 24.95 24.58
CA LEU A 13 -32.02 24.35 24.22
C LEU A 13 -32.27 23.06 23.43
N LEU A 14 -32.09 23.13 22.12
CA LEU A 14 -31.95 21.95 21.26
C LEU A 14 -30.56 21.34 21.50
N ALA A 15 -30.49 20.34 22.38
CA ALA A 15 -29.33 19.47 22.48
C ALA A 15 -29.25 18.61 21.21
N GLY A 16 -28.41 19.02 20.26
CA GLY A 16 -28.10 18.22 19.08
C GLY A 16 -27.41 16.93 19.50
N LEU A 17 -28.07 15.80 19.28
CA LEU A 17 -27.44 14.49 19.34
C LEU A 17 -26.44 14.42 18.19
N TYR A 18 -25.16 14.64 18.49
CA TYR A 18 -24.08 14.25 17.59
C TYR A 18 -24.08 12.73 17.52
N SER A 19 -24.67 12.19 16.46
CA SER A 19 -24.44 10.80 16.07
C SER A 19 -22.97 10.68 15.71
N ALA A 20 -22.15 10.21 16.65
CA ALA A 20 -20.82 9.73 16.33
C ALA A 20 -20.99 8.63 15.28
N THR A 21 -20.43 8.84 14.09
CA THR A 21 -20.30 7.76 13.11
C THR A 21 -19.59 6.60 13.82
N PRO A 22 -20.15 5.38 13.81
CA PRO A 22 -19.48 4.25 14.42
C PRO A 22 -18.10 4.14 13.78
N ALA A 23 -17.05 4.34 14.58
CA ALA A 23 -15.71 3.96 14.18
C ALA A 23 -15.81 2.49 13.78
N ALA A 24 -15.30 2.16 12.59
CA ALA A 24 -15.16 0.76 12.20
C ALA A 24 -14.53 0.01 13.37
N ALA A 25 -15.16 -1.08 13.81
CA ALA A 25 -14.73 -1.82 14.99
C ALA A 25 -13.24 -2.11 14.85
N ASP A 26 -12.44 -1.62 15.79
CA ASP A 26 -11.01 -1.88 15.81
C ASP A 26 -10.82 -3.38 16.03
N THR A 27 -10.43 -4.07 14.97
CA THR A 27 -10.15 -5.51 14.99
C THR A 27 -8.77 -5.80 15.60
N GLY A 28 -8.01 -4.75 15.96
CA GLY A 28 -6.61 -4.82 16.34
C GLY A 28 -5.68 -5.15 15.17
N ARG A 29 -6.20 -5.20 13.93
CA ARG A 29 -5.40 -5.43 12.72
C ARG A 29 -4.80 -4.12 12.25
N GLU A 30 -3.49 -4.14 12.04
CA GLU A 30 -2.79 -3.00 11.45
C GLU A 30 -3.28 -2.68 10.03
N PRO A 31 -3.22 -1.40 9.60
CA PRO A 31 -3.65 -1.02 8.26
C PRO A 31 -2.78 -1.62 7.15
N VAL A 32 -3.43 -1.96 6.03
CA VAL A 32 -2.79 -2.47 4.82
C VAL A 32 -2.95 -1.45 3.69
N LEU A 33 -1.85 -1.06 3.07
CA LEU A 33 -1.84 -0.21 1.87
C LEU A 33 -1.69 -1.06 0.62
N LEU A 34 -2.63 -0.93 -0.31
CA LEU A 34 -2.60 -1.57 -1.63
C LEU A 34 -2.15 -0.54 -2.67
N ILE A 35 -1.07 -0.82 -3.39
CA ILE A 35 -0.34 0.17 -4.20
C ILE A 35 -0.24 -0.33 -5.63
N HIS A 36 -0.85 0.41 -6.56
CA HIS A 36 -0.97 -0.05 -7.94
C HIS A 36 0.28 0.19 -8.81
N GLY A 37 0.29 -0.45 -9.98
CA GLY A 37 1.39 -0.43 -10.93
C GLY A 37 1.26 0.67 -11.98
N TRP A 38 2.16 0.60 -12.97
CA TRP A 38 2.23 1.49 -14.12
C TRP A 38 0.93 1.44 -14.92
N ARG A 39 0.33 2.60 -15.20
CA ARG A 39 -0.99 2.72 -15.86
C ARG A 39 -2.12 1.95 -15.17
N GLY A 40 -1.91 1.55 -13.92
CA GLY A 40 -2.90 0.89 -13.09
C GLY A 40 -3.87 1.89 -12.47
N SER A 41 -4.81 1.38 -11.69
CA SER A 41 -5.73 2.19 -10.90
C SER A 41 -6.11 1.46 -9.62
N VAL A 42 -6.83 2.13 -8.74
CA VAL A 42 -7.35 1.53 -7.50
C VAL A 42 -8.26 0.32 -7.76
N ALA A 43 -8.96 0.27 -8.90
CA ALA A 43 -9.95 -0.76 -9.20
C ALA A 43 -9.35 -2.18 -9.33
N GLN A 44 -8.07 -2.29 -9.70
CA GLN A 44 -7.41 -3.61 -9.83
C GLN A 44 -7.41 -4.39 -8.49
N PHE A 45 -7.51 -3.68 -7.36
CA PHE A 45 -7.46 -4.26 -6.02
C PHE A 45 -8.84 -4.56 -5.43
N ASP A 46 -9.96 -4.33 -6.12
CA ASP A 46 -11.30 -4.45 -5.54
C ASP A 46 -11.55 -5.82 -4.87
N ALA A 47 -11.11 -6.90 -5.53
CA ALA A 47 -11.23 -8.25 -4.98
C ALA A 47 -10.37 -8.46 -3.73
N MET A 48 -9.10 -8.04 -3.76
CA MET A 48 -8.18 -8.13 -2.62
C MET A 48 -8.62 -7.28 -1.45
N ARG A 49 -9.01 -6.02 -1.71
CA ARG A 49 -9.57 -5.11 -0.72
C ARG A 49 -10.75 -5.76 -0.01
N SER A 50 -11.73 -6.23 -0.78
CA SER A 50 -12.92 -6.89 -0.22
C SER A 50 -12.56 -8.12 0.62
N ALA A 51 -11.55 -8.89 0.21
CA ALA A 51 -11.09 -10.06 0.93
C ALA A 51 -10.40 -9.70 2.26
N LEU A 52 -9.53 -8.70 2.26
CA LEU A 52 -8.82 -8.26 3.46
C LEU A 52 -9.73 -7.51 4.45
N GLU A 53 -10.68 -6.70 3.97
CA GLU A 53 -11.70 -6.05 4.81
C GLU A 53 -12.58 -7.11 5.50
N ARG A 54 -12.95 -8.20 4.83
CA ARG A 54 -13.66 -9.34 5.45
C ARG A 54 -12.84 -10.04 6.53
N ASP A 55 -11.51 -10.03 6.42
CA ASP A 55 -10.62 -10.57 7.46
C ASP A 55 -10.37 -9.55 8.59
N GLY A 56 -10.97 -8.36 8.49
CA GLY A 56 -10.92 -7.32 9.50
C GLY A 56 -9.78 -6.31 9.34
N TYR A 57 -8.99 -6.34 8.26
CA TYR A 57 -7.95 -5.33 8.06
C TYR A 57 -8.56 -3.98 7.67
N PRO A 58 -8.07 -2.85 8.21
CA PRO A 58 -8.26 -1.54 7.61
C PRO A 58 -7.47 -1.46 6.30
N VAL A 59 -8.14 -1.31 5.16
CA VAL A 59 -7.50 -1.32 3.84
C VAL A 59 -7.53 0.07 3.20
N TYR A 60 -6.36 0.53 2.76
CA TYR A 60 -6.18 1.78 2.02
C TYR A 60 -5.66 1.48 0.63
N VAL A 61 -6.47 1.66 -0.41
CA VAL A 61 -5.99 1.57 -1.78
C VAL A 61 -5.43 2.95 -2.17
N VAL A 62 -4.14 3.00 -2.48
CA VAL A 62 -3.44 4.24 -2.79
C VAL A 62 -3.72 4.61 -4.24
N ASP A 63 -4.40 5.75 -4.45
CA ASP A 63 -4.56 6.37 -5.76
C ASP A 63 -3.28 7.16 -6.09
N LEU A 64 -2.44 6.62 -7.00
CA LEU A 64 -1.15 7.20 -7.31
C LEU A 64 -1.31 8.39 -8.28
N PRO A 65 -0.51 9.46 -8.11
CA PRO A 65 -0.61 10.66 -8.95
C PRO A 65 -0.15 10.45 -10.40
N GLY A 66 0.51 9.32 -10.71
CA GLY A 66 0.94 8.98 -12.06
C GLY A 66 1.97 7.86 -12.09
N ASP A 67 2.83 7.88 -13.12
CA ASP A 67 3.81 6.83 -13.40
C ASP A 67 5.25 7.19 -12.95
N GLU A 68 5.37 8.23 -12.11
CA GLU A 68 6.63 8.66 -11.52
C GLU A 68 6.79 8.07 -10.10
N ASN A 69 7.70 7.10 -9.94
CA ASN A 69 7.93 6.41 -8.65
C ASN A 69 8.29 7.36 -7.50
N LEU A 70 9.05 8.42 -7.76
CA LEU A 70 9.40 9.42 -6.74
C LEU A 70 8.17 10.18 -6.21
N ALA A 71 7.23 10.56 -7.09
CA ALA A 71 5.99 11.20 -6.70
C ALA A 71 5.09 10.21 -5.94
N ASN A 72 4.99 8.99 -6.47
CA ASN A 72 4.21 7.91 -5.88
C ASN A 72 4.67 7.57 -4.46
N ALA A 73 5.98 7.54 -4.20
CA ALA A 73 6.54 7.30 -2.88
C ALA A 73 6.12 8.36 -1.84
N ARG A 74 5.98 9.63 -2.24
CA ARG A 74 5.47 10.70 -1.37
C ARG A 74 4.00 10.48 -1.02
N THR A 75 3.17 10.14 -2.00
CA THR A 75 1.76 9.80 -1.77
C THR A 75 1.61 8.59 -0.85
N ILE A 76 2.44 7.56 -1.02
CA ILE A 76 2.47 6.38 -0.13
C ILE A 76 2.80 6.79 1.31
N ALA A 77 3.80 7.66 1.51
CA ALA A 77 4.17 8.16 2.84
C ALA A 77 3.01 8.87 3.54
N GLU A 78 2.31 9.75 2.81
CA GLU A 78 1.15 10.47 3.34
C GLU A 78 0.00 9.52 3.69
N VAL A 79 -0.31 8.55 2.84
CA VAL A 79 -1.37 7.56 3.13
C VAL A 79 -0.98 6.69 4.32
N ALA A 80 0.28 6.25 4.43
CA ALA A 80 0.75 5.42 5.54
C ALA A 80 0.62 6.17 6.86
N GLU A 81 0.98 7.45 6.88
CA GLU A 81 0.83 8.30 8.06
C GLU A 81 -0.65 8.53 8.43
N ARG A 82 -1.52 8.79 7.45
CA ARG A 82 -2.97 8.91 7.67
C ARG A 82 -3.55 7.61 8.24
N ALA A 83 -3.22 6.47 7.66
CA ALA A 83 -3.71 5.16 8.08
C ALA A 83 -3.28 4.82 9.52
N ARG A 84 -2.00 5.02 9.84
CA ARG A 84 -1.45 4.84 11.19
C ARG A 84 -2.20 5.67 12.23
N ARG A 85 -2.38 6.96 11.97
CA ARG A 85 -3.10 7.86 12.87
C ARG A 85 -4.58 7.51 13.03
N ALA A 86 -5.25 7.16 11.93
CA ALA A 86 -6.67 6.85 11.95
C ALA A 86 -7.00 5.59 12.78
N HIS A 87 -6.06 4.63 12.85
CA HIS A 87 -6.26 3.36 13.54
C HIS A 87 -5.38 3.19 14.79
N GLY A 88 -4.60 4.19 15.19
CA GLY A 88 -3.74 4.11 16.38
C GLY A 88 -2.60 3.10 16.28
N HIS A 89 -2.19 2.72 15.08
CA HIS A 89 -1.08 1.78 14.85
C HIS A 89 0.23 2.50 14.58
N GLU A 90 1.33 1.95 15.09
CA GLU A 90 2.67 2.48 14.83
C GLU A 90 3.18 2.15 13.42
N ARG A 91 2.66 1.08 12.81
CA ARG A 91 3.12 0.57 11.51
C ARG A 91 1.96 0.22 10.58
N VAL A 92 2.27 0.12 9.29
CA VAL A 92 1.40 -0.44 8.25
C VAL A 92 2.05 -1.65 7.59
N SER A 93 1.26 -2.42 6.84
CA SER A 93 1.79 -3.32 5.81
C SER A 93 1.59 -2.73 4.41
N LEU A 94 2.57 -2.92 3.54
CA LEU A 94 2.54 -2.46 2.15
C LEU A 94 2.39 -3.66 1.22
N VAL A 95 1.42 -3.60 0.30
CA VAL A 95 1.24 -4.56 -0.78
C VAL A 95 1.36 -3.80 -2.10
N GLY A 96 2.50 -3.94 -2.78
CA GLY A 96 2.79 -3.26 -4.02
C GLY A 96 2.72 -4.17 -5.23
N HIS A 97 1.93 -3.79 -6.24
CA HIS A 97 1.89 -4.49 -7.53
C HIS A 97 2.81 -3.81 -8.54
N SER A 98 3.65 -4.58 -9.23
CA SER A 98 4.49 -4.11 -10.34
C SER A 98 5.29 -2.85 -9.94
N MET A 99 5.18 -1.74 -10.69
CA MET A 99 5.78 -0.44 -10.34
C MET A 99 5.49 0.02 -8.90
N GLY A 100 4.31 -0.26 -8.36
CA GLY A 100 3.92 0.12 -7.01
C GLY A 100 4.85 -0.46 -5.94
N GLY A 101 5.41 -1.65 -6.18
CA GLY A 101 6.42 -2.24 -5.32
C GLY A 101 7.73 -1.46 -5.29
N LEU A 102 8.14 -0.83 -6.40
CA LEU A 102 9.32 0.03 -6.46
C LEU A 102 9.08 1.37 -5.74
N SER A 103 7.91 1.96 -5.96
CA SER A 103 7.49 3.19 -5.25
C SER A 103 7.45 2.98 -3.74
N ALA A 104 6.91 1.85 -3.27
CA ALA A 104 6.90 1.45 -1.87
C ALA A 104 8.31 1.26 -1.30
N ARG A 105 9.23 0.63 -2.03
CA ARG A 105 10.63 0.52 -1.59
C ARG A 105 11.32 1.87 -1.46
N HIS A 106 11.02 2.81 -2.35
CA HIS A 106 11.56 4.16 -2.23
C HIS A 106 11.07 4.85 -0.94
N TYR A 107 9.78 4.69 -0.60
CA TYR A 107 9.23 5.15 0.68
C TYR A 107 9.98 4.53 1.87
N LEU A 108 10.17 3.21 1.89
CA LEU A 108 10.91 2.52 2.95
C LEU A 108 12.28 3.13 3.15
N ARG A 109 13.02 3.26 2.06
CA ARG A 109 14.45 3.55 2.09
C ARG A 109 14.78 5.01 2.34
N PHE A 110 14.01 5.93 1.76
CA PHE A 110 14.40 7.34 1.68
C PHE A 110 13.44 8.28 2.40
N LEU A 111 12.25 7.82 2.76
CA LEU A 111 11.19 8.65 3.36
C LEU A 111 10.81 8.20 4.78
N GLY A 112 11.67 7.43 5.45
CA GLY A 112 11.45 6.96 6.82
C GLY A 112 10.46 5.79 6.94
N GLY A 113 10.12 5.15 5.82
CA GLY A 113 9.14 4.06 5.82
C GLY A 113 9.59 2.80 6.55
N THR A 114 10.90 2.57 6.71
CA THR A 114 11.44 1.40 7.44
C THR A 114 10.92 1.31 8.88
N ASP A 115 10.85 2.42 9.62
CA ASP A 115 10.41 2.40 11.03
C ASP A 115 8.89 2.29 11.18
N THR A 116 8.15 2.61 10.12
CA THR A 116 6.69 2.71 10.12
C THR A 116 6.02 1.64 9.25
N THR A 117 6.78 0.64 8.82
CA THR A 117 6.29 -0.49 8.04
C THR A 117 6.62 -1.79 8.76
N ARG A 118 5.62 -2.67 8.92
CA ARG A 118 5.85 -4.03 9.42
C ARG A 118 6.32 -4.94 8.30
N GLY A 119 5.58 -4.97 7.19
CA GLY A 119 5.84 -5.87 6.07
C GLY A 119 5.75 -5.17 4.72
N TYR A 120 6.67 -5.54 3.83
CA TYR A 120 6.66 -5.23 2.41
C TYR A 120 6.36 -6.50 1.63
N ILE A 121 5.23 -6.50 0.93
CA ILE A 121 4.76 -7.59 0.09
C ILE A 121 4.72 -7.06 -1.34
N SER A 122 5.54 -7.61 -2.22
CA SER A 122 5.52 -7.22 -3.64
C SER A 122 4.89 -8.30 -4.50
N MET A 123 4.12 -7.90 -5.50
CA MET A 123 3.55 -8.77 -6.53
C MET A 123 4.13 -8.36 -7.89
N GLY A 124 4.79 -9.29 -8.58
CA GLY A 124 5.30 -9.10 -9.95
C GLY A 124 6.35 -7.99 -10.11
N THR A 125 6.90 -7.48 -9.02
CA THR A 125 7.77 -6.30 -9.05
C THR A 125 9.17 -6.66 -9.54
N GLY A 126 9.62 -6.04 -10.64
CA GLY A 126 11.02 -6.08 -11.07
C GLY A 126 11.89 -5.23 -10.15
N GLN A 127 12.41 -5.83 -9.07
CA GLN A 127 13.17 -5.17 -8.01
C GLN A 127 14.44 -4.44 -8.51
N ARG A 128 15.02 -4.87 -9.64
CA ARG A 128 16.17 -4.23 -10.31
C ARG A 128 15.77 -3.47 -11.57
N GLY A 129 14.48 -3.20 -11.74
CA GLY A 129 13.93 -2.47 -12.87
C GLY A 129 13.43 -3.35 -14.01
N TYR A 130 12.95 -2.70 -15.07
CA TYR A 130 12.32 -3.30 -16.24
C TYR A 130 12.89 -2.67 -17.51
N ALA A 131 13.67 -3.43 -18.28
CA ALA A 131 14.45 -2.90 -19.40
C ALA A 131 13.64 -2.14 -20.47
N PRO A 132 12.43 -2.58 -20.87
CA PRO A 132 11.61 -1.83 -21.83
C PRO A 132 11.22 -0.42 -21.36
N ALA A 133 11.23 -0.15 -20.05
CA ALA A 133 10.97 1.20 -19.52
C ALA A 133 12.04 2.22 -19.91
N CYS A 134 13.21 1.79 -20.38
CA CYS A 134 14.26 2.70 -20.87
C CYS A 134 13.86 3.49 -22.13
N LEU A 135 12.75 3.13 -22.77
CA LEU A 135 12.17 3.85 -23.91
C LEU A 135 11.14 4.91 -23.50
N LEU A 136 10.82 5.02 -22.21
CA LEU A 136 9.79 5.91 -21.68
C LEU A 136 10.41 7.17 -21.05
N ALA A 137 9.68 8.27 -21.08
CA ALA A 137 10.04 9.45 -20.29
C ALA A 137 9.99 9.12 -18.78
N PRO A 138 10.83 9.75 -17.93
CA PRO A 138 10.88 9.43 -16.50
C PRO A 138 9.54 9.48 -15.77
N ASP A 139 8.70 10.47 -16.10
CA ASP A 139 7.36 10.70 -15.56
C ASP A 139 6.27 9.78 -16.15
N GLN A 140 6.61 9.03 -17.20
CA GLN A 140 5.74 8.07 -17.88
C GLN A 140 6.11 6.61 -17.58
N GLY A 141 6.85 6.36 -16.50
CA GLY A 141 7.33 5.03 -16.10
C GLY A 141 8.82 4.79 -16.39
N GLY A 142 9.51 5.74 -17.02
CA GLY A 142 10.94 5.63 -17.35
C GLY A 142 11.86 5.49 -16.14
N GLN A 143 11.39 5.84 -14.94
CA GLN A 143 12.10 5.56 -13.69
C GLN A 143 12.31 4.06 -13.44
N MET A 144 11.51 3.17 -14.02
CA MET A 144 11.72 1.71 -13.89
C MET A 144 12.89 1.18 -14.74
N CYS A 145 13.49 1.99 -15.62
CA CYS A 145 14.63 1.55 -16.42
C CYS A 145 15.82 1.16 -15.52
N PRO A 146 16.47 -0.01 -15.71
CA PRO A 146 17.54 -0.48 -14.82
C PRO A 146 18.74 0.46 -14.68
N VAL A 147 19.00 1.31 -15.68
CA VAL A 147 20.07 2.31 -15.66
C VAL A 147 19.59 3.70 -15.21
N ASN A 148 18.31 3.85 -14.85
CA ASN A 148 17.80 5.11 -14.31
C ASN A 148 18.40 5.35 -12.91
N PRO A 149 18.80 6.58 -12.56
CA PRO A 149 19.29 6.91 -11.22
C PRO A 149 18.37 6.45 -10.09
N PHE A 150 17.05 6.45 -10.30
CA PHE A 150 16.08 5.92 -9.34
C PHE A 150 16.38 4.44 -8.98
N ILE A 151 16.46 3.54 -9.98
CA ILE A 151 16.72 2.11 -9.75
C ILE A 151 18.12 1.89 -9.19
N ILE A 152 19.12 2.59 -9.72
CA ILE A 152 20.51 2.48 -9.26
C ILE A 152 20.57 2.82 -7.77
N GLN A 153 20.04 3.97 -7.35
CA GLN A 153 20.04 4.39 -5.95
C GLN A 153 19.23 3.43 -5.07
N LEU A 154 18.06 2.98 -5.54
CA LEU A 154 17.19 2.06 -4.81
C LEU A 154 17.86 0.72 -4.48
N ASN A 155 18.85 0.31 -5.27
CA ASN A 155 19.57 -0.96 -5.14
C ASN A 155 21.02 -0.81 -4.62
N THR A 156 21.42 0.36 -4.13
CA THR A 156 22.68 0.49 -3.37
C THR A 156 22.56 -0.16 -1.98
N GLY A 157 23.62 -0.36 -1.20
CA GLY A 157 23.52 -0.79 0.22
C GLY A 157 22.68 -2.05 0.49
N ASP A 158 22.10 -2.15 1.69
CA ASP A 158 21.17 -3.23 2.06
C ASP A 158 19.79 -3.00 1.41
N PRO A 159 19.32 -3.90 0.53
CA PRO A 159 18.03 -3.74 -0.13
C PRO A 159 16.83 -4.19 0.73
N THR A 160 17.07 -4.88 1.85
CA THR A 160 16.04 -5.42 2.75
C THR A 160 16.29 -5.00 4.21
N PRO A 161 16.32 -3.70 4.54
CA PRO A 161 16.63 -3.22 5.88
C PRO A 161 15.62 -3.70 6.93
N ALA A 162 16.14 -4.23 8.03
CA ALA A 162 15.37 -4.51 9.23
C ALA A 162 14.76 -3.21 9.84
N PRO A 163 13.63 -3.27 10.56
CA PRO A 163 12.91 -4.48 11.00
C PRO A 163 11.80 -4.95 10.04
N VAL A 164 11.76 -4.45 8.80
CA VAL A 164 10.71 -4.78 7.83
C VAL A 164 10.83 -6.25 7.40
N THR A 165 9.70 -6.96 7.32
CA THR A 165 9.65 -8.29 6.68
C THR A 165 9.40 -8.15 5.18
N TYR A 166 10.12 -8.94 4.37
CA TYR A 166 10.03 -8.86 2.90
C TYR A 166 9.45 -10.15 2.33
N THR A 167 8.39 -10.02 1.52
CA THR A 167 7.78 -11.12 0.78
C THR A 167 7.68 -10.77 -0.70
N PHE A 168 8.25 -11.62 -1.55
CA PHE A 168 8.22 -11.49 -3.01
C PHE A 168 7.28 -12.54 -3.61
N LEU A 169 6.14 -12.09 -4.13
CA LEU A 169 5.18 -12.91 -4.85
C LEU A 169 5.35 -12.63 -6.34
N ASN A 170 5.50 -13.69 -7.14
CA ASN A 170 5.65 -13.56 -8.58
C ASN A 170 4.80 -14.60 -9.28
N SER A 171 4.24 -14.24 -10.42
CA SER A 171 3.64 -15.23 -11.30
C SER A 171 4.72 -16.04 -12.02
N SER A 172 4.44 -17.32 -12.31
CA SER A 172 5.27 -18.10 -13.24
C SER A 172 5.32 -17.48 -14.65
N ARG A 173 4.37 -16.59 -14.97
CA ARG A 173 4.31 -15.84 -16.24
C ARG A 173 5.07 -14.52 -16.22
N ASP A 174 5.52 -14.06 -15.05
CA ASP A 174 6.29 -12.83 -14.96
C ASP A 174 7.66 -12.98 -15.62
N ALA A 175 8.03 -11.98 -16.42
CA ALA A 175 9.40 -11.82 -16.89
C ALA A 175 10.37 -11.52 -15.73
N THR A 176 9.86 -10.95 -14.65
CA THR A 176 10.61 -10.53 -13.45
C THR A 176 10.58 -11.58 -12.34
N ARG A 177 10.06 -12.80 -12.58
CA ARG A 177 9.84 -13.80 -11.53
C ARG A 177 11.07 -14.15 -10.69
N HIS A 178 12.27 -14.06 -11.26
CA HIS A 178 13.52 -14.35 -10.57
C HIS A 178 14.21 -13.10 -9.97
N ASP A 179 13.58 -11.93 -10.10
CA ASP A 179 14.15 -10.65 -9.70
C ASP A 179 13.84 -10.32 -8.24
N VAL A 180 14.48 -11.04 -7.32
CA VAL A 180 14.43 -10.81 -5.86
C VAL A 180 15.70 -10.14 -5.34
N ILE A 181 15.62 -9.47 -4.19
CA ILE A 181 16.70 -8.67 -3.60
C ILE A 181 16.97 -9.07 -2.15
N GLY A 182 18.23 -8.97 -1.73
CA GLY A 182 18.68 -9.34 -0.39
C GLY A 182 18.72 -10.85 -0.17
N GLU A 183 18.94 -11.26 1.08
CA GLU A 183 19.01 -12.67 1.49
C GLU A 183 17.93 -13.04 2.54
N ASN A 184 17.31 -12.05 3.18
CA ASN A 184 16.37 -12.22 4.29
C ASN A 184 14.93 -11.95 3.85
N TRP A 185 14.37 -12.85 3.05
CA TRP A 185 13.03 -12.71 2.52
C TRP A 185 12.31 -14.04 2.38
N CYS A 186 10.99 -13.95 2.27
CA CYS A 186 10.14 -15.01 1.75
C CYS A 186 9.88 -14.79 0.26
N ARG A 187 9.82 -15.87 -0.53
CA ARG A 187 9.37 -15.83 -1.93
C ARG A 187 8.40 -16.96 -2.20
N ALA A 188 7.36 -16.66 -2.98
CA ALA A 188 6.48 -17.65 -3.55
C ALA A 188 6.30 -17.37 -5.05
N GLU A 189 6.36 -18.42 -5.86
CA GLU A 189 6.03 -18.37 -7.28
C GLU A 189 4.64 -18.98 -7.47
N ILE A 190 3.70 -18.18 -7.98
CA ILE A 190 2.30 -18.53 -8.13
C ILE A 190 2.07 -18.93 -9.60
N PRO A 191 1.58 -20.14 -9.89
CA PRO A 191 1.49 -20.62 -11.25
C PRO A 191 0.35 -19.93 -12.02
N ASP A 192 0.58 -19.61 -13.29
CA ASP A 192 -0.46 -19.32 -14.28
C ASP A 192 -1.41 -18.17 -13.91
N VAL A 193 -0.85 -16.99 -13.63
CA VAL A 193 -1.58 -15.73 -13.49
C VAL A 193 -0.97 -14.72 -14.45
N GLU A 194 -1.77 -14.00 -15.23
CA GLU A 194 -1.22 -12.90 -16.03
C GLU A 194 -0.78 -11.77 -15.10
N HIS A 195 0.33 -11.10 -15.42
CA HIS A 195 0.88 -10.02 -14.59
C HIS A 195 -0.18 -8.97 -14.20
N ALA A 196 -1.06 -8.60 -15.14
CA ALA A 196 -2.10 -7.60 -14.88
C ALA A 196 -3.19 -8.09 -13.90
N ASP A 197 -3.37 -9.39 -13.77
CA ASP A 197 -4.46 -10.01 -12.99
C ASP A 197 -4.04 -10.34 -11.55
N GLU A 198 -2.74 -10.28 -11.22
CA GLU A 198 -2.22 -10.63 -9.89
C GLU A 198 -2.97 -9.94 -8.73
N PRO A 199 -3.32 -8.64 -8.77
CA PRO A 199 -4.03 -7.99 -7.67
C PRO A 199 -5.46 -8.52 -7.43
N GLY A 200 -6.08 -9.08 -8.47
CA GLY A 200 -7.43 -9.63 -8.41
C GLY A 200 -7.47 -11.15 -8.26
N ASP A 201 -6.36 -11.85 -8.52
CA ASP A 201 -6.32 -13.31 -8.56
C ASP A 201 -6.42 -13.93 -7.15
N PRO A 202 -7.31 -14.92 -6.94
CA PRO A 202 -7.48 -15.56 -5.63
C PRO A 202 -6.22 -16.18 -5.03
N LYS A 203 -5.28 -16.67 -5.86
CA LYS A 203 -4.02 -17.28 -5.39
C LYS A 203 -3.10 -16.22 -4.79
N PHE A 204 -3.01 -15.05 -5.44
CA PHE A 204 -2.26 -13.91 -4.90
C PHE A 204 -2.90 -13.35 -3.64
N ILE A 205 -4.24 -13.25 -3.59
CA ILE A 205 -4.95 -12.82 -2.38
C ILE A 205 -4.67 -13.78 -1.21
N ALA A 206 -4.66 -15.09 -1.46
CA ALA A 206 -4.30 -16.09 -0.44
C ALA A 206 -2.85 -15.93 0.04
N ALA A 207 -1.91 -15.75 -0.88
CA ALA A 207 -0.50 -15.54 -0.54
C ALA A 207 -0.27 -14.24 0.25
N VAL A 208 -0.95 -13.15 -0.11
CA VAL A 208 -0.91 -11.89 0.66
C VAL A 208 -1.43 -12.09 2.08
N ARG A 209 -2.51 -12.86 2.27
CA ARG A 209 -3.04 -13.18 3.61
C ARG A 209 -2.05 -13.93 4.47
N ASP A 210 -1.33 -14.90 3.90
CA ASP A 210 -0.27 -15.62 4.61
C ASP A 210 0.88 -14.70 5.00
N ALA A 211 1.35 -13.87 4.06
CA ALA A 211 2.42 -12.90 4.31
C ALA A 211 2.04 -11.88 5.40
N LEU A 212 0.79 -11.40 5.40
CA LEU A 212 0.27 -10.47 6.41
C LEU A 212 0.28 -11.06 7.83
N VAL A 213 0.22 -12.39 8.00
CA VAL A 213 0.35 -13.03 9.31
C VAL A 213 1.75 -13.58 9.58
N GLY A 214 2.74 -13.21 8.77
CA GLY A 214 4.13 -13.60 8.93
C GLY A 214 4.45 -15.03 8.47
N ARG A 215 3.55 -15.67 7.71
CA ARG A 215 3.83 -16.96 7.06
C ARG A 215 4.41 -16.72 5.68
N CYS A 216 5.41 -17.53 5.33
CA CYS A 216 5.89 -17.55 3.96
C CYS A 216 4.92 -18.36 3.10
N PRO A 217 4.31 -17.78 2.04
CA PRO A 217 3.38 -18.53 1.19
C PRO A 217 4.08 -19.68 0.46
N ALA A 218 3.34 -20.76 0.20
CA ALA A 218 3.83 -21.99 -0.44
C ALA A 218 3.31 -22.14 -1.86
#